data_AF-A0A3B8HT69-F1
#
_entry.id   AF-A0A3B8HT69-F1
#
_cell.length_a   1.000
_cell.length_b   1.000
_cell.length_c   1.000
_cell.angle_alpha   90.00
_cell.angle_beta   90.00
_cell.angle_gamma   90.00
#
_symmetry.space_group_name_H-M   'P 1'
#
loop_
_entity.id
_entity.type
_entity.pdbx_description
1 polymer ?
#
loop_
_entity_poly.entity_id
_entity_poly.type
_entity_poly.pdbx_seq_one_letter_code
_entity_poly.pdbx_strand_id
1 'polypeptide(L)'
;MKKIELLHGSPEEVGSQLQKNMERLMESTRRWAQILAYDPQPQTGMTPKDIVWRKNKARLYRYIAPEGIQYQTPILFIYALINKPYILDLIPGMSLIEHMVNQGFDVYLLDWGEFQWEDRHL
;
A
#
# COMPACT_ATOMS: atom_id res chain seq x y z
N MET A 1 -13.88 29.16 -26.27
CA MET A 1 -15.16 28.44 -26.04
C MET A 1 -15.43 27.56 -27.26
N LYS A 2 -15.20 26.23 -27.17
CA LYS A 2 -15.49 25.30 -28.27
C LYS A 2 -17.00 25.07 -28.34
N LYS A 3 -17.62 25.42 -29.47
CA LYS A 3 -19.02 25.09 -29.81
C LYS A 3 -19.20 23.58 -29.64
N ILE A 4 -20.15 23.19 -28.80
CA ILE A 4 -20.58 21.80 -28.73
C ILE A 4 -21.49 21.61 -29.94
N GLU A 5 -20.95 21.04 -31.03
CA GLU A 5 -21.76 20.59 -32.17
C GLU A 5 -22.56 19.36 -31.74
N LEU A 6 -23.70 19.62 -31.12
CA LEU A 6 -24.70 18.62 -30.80
C LEU A 6 -25.56 18.44 -32.05
N LEU A 7 -25.50 17.23 -32.61
CA LEU A 7 -26.51 16.64 -33.51
C LEU A 7 -26.43 17.06 -35.00
N HIS A 8 -25.38 16.63 -35.70
CA HIS A 8 -25.42 16.51 -37.17
C HIS A 8 -25.39 15.02 -37.54
N GLY A 9 -26.46 14.51 -38.13
CA GLY A 9 -26.61 13.11 -38.55
C GLY A 9 -28.07 12.67 -38.63
N SER A 10 -28.31 11.48 -39.18
CA SER A 10 -29.62 10.81 -39.18
C SER A 10 -30.13 10.63 -37.73
N PRO A 11 -31.46 10.65 -37.49
CA PRO A 11 -32.03 10.37 -36.16
C PRO A 11 -31.48 9.10 -35.49
N GLU A 12 -31.14 8.08 -36.28
CA GLU A 12 -30.52 6.84 -35.78
C GLU A 12 -29.07 7.05 -35.33
N GLU A 13 -28.29 7.83 -36.08
CA GLU A 13 -26.91 8.16 -35.74
C GLU A 13 -26.85 8.99 -34.45
N VAL A 14 -27.74 9.97 -34.34
CA VAL A 14 -27.93 10.80 -33.15
C VAL A 14 -28.30 9.95 -31.93
N GLY A 15 -29.24 9.00 -32.08
CA GLY A 15 -29.62 8.08 -31.01
C GLY A 15 -28.46 7.19 -30.56
N SER A 16 -27.71 6.62 -31.51
CA SER A 16 -26.54 5.78 -31.21
C SER A 16 -25.41 6.55 -30.52
N GLN A 17 -25.23 7.83 -30.87
CA GLN A 17 -24.21 8.69 -30.30
C GLN A 17 -24.58 9.16 -28.89
N LEU A 18 -25.85 9.45 -28.65
CA LEU A 18 -26.40 9.70 -27.32
C LEU A 18 -26.21 8.49 -26.39
N GLN A 19 -26.50 7.28 -26.88
CA GLN A 19 -26.33 6.05 -26.12
C GLN A 19 -24.85 5.83 -25.74
N LYS A 20 -23.94 5.92 -26.70
CA LYS A 20 -22.49 5.80 -26.45
C LYS A 20 -21.97 6.86 -25.48
N ASN A 21 -22.47 8.10 -25.58
CA ASN A 21 -22.08 9.16 -24.67
C ASN A 21 -22.60 8.92 -23.24
N MET A 22 -23.82 8.40 -23.11
CA MET A 22 -24.41 8.04 -21.82
C MET A 22 -23.63 6.89 -21.17
N GLU A 23 -23.30 5.83 -21.93
CA GLU A 23 -22.48 4.71 -21.46
C GLU A 23 -21.11 5.18 -20.96
N ARG A 24 -20.44 6.06 -21.72
CA ARG A 24 -19.15 6.66 -21.32
C ARG A 24 -19.26 7.51 -20.06
N LEU A 25 -20.34 8.29 -19.93
CA LEU A 25 -20.61 9.12 -18.75
C LEU A 25 -20.81 8.23 -17.52
N MET A 26 -21.62 7.18 -17.65
CA MET A 26 -21.88 6.22 -16.57
C MET A 26 -20.62 5.49 -16.15
N GLU A 27 -19.82 5.02 -17.11
CA GLU A 27 -18.55 4.33 -16.82
C GLU A 27 -17.54 5.28 -16.13
N SER A 28 -17.42 6.51 -16.63
CA SER A 28 -16.55 7.52 -16.03
C SER A 28 -16.99 7.84 -14.61
N THR A 29 -18.30 8.04 -14.38
CA THR A 29 -18.87 8.31 -13.06
C THR A 29 -18.60 7.16 -12.09
N ARG A 30 -18.74 5.91 -12.56
CA ARG A 30 -18.44 4.72 -11.75
C ARG A 30 -16.96 4.66 -11.35
N ARG A 31 -16.03 4.93 -12.26
CA ARG A 31 -14.58 4.96 -11.95
C ARG A 31 -14.24 6.07 -10.96
N TRP A 32 -14.80 7.26 -11.13
CA TRP A 32 -14.62 8.36 -10.18
C TRP A 32 -15.18 8.03 -8.79
N ALA A 33 -16.36 7.42 -8.73
CA ALA A 33 -16.94 6.95 -7.46
C ALA A 33 -16.04 5.92 -6.77
N GLN A 34 -15.42 5.00 -7.53
CA GLN A 34 -14.46 4.05 -6.98
C GLN A 34 -13.20 4.72 -6.44
N ILE A 35 -12.64 5.71 -7.14
CA ILE A 35 -11.47 6.46 -6.68
C ILE A 35 -11.80 7.25 -5.41
N LEU A 36 -12.97 7.91 -5.36
CA LEU A 36 -13.40 8.66 -4.18
C LEU A 36 -13.69 7.76 -2.97
N ALA A 37 -14.13 6.52 -3.22
CA ALA A 37 -14.35 5.52 -2.18
C ALA A 37 -13.07 4.76 -1.78
N TYR A 38 -11.96 4.95 -2.48
CA TYR A 38 -10.68 4.30 -2.19
C TYR A 38 -10.00 5.00 -1.02
N ASP A 39 -9.57 4.24 -0.01
CA ASP A 39 -8.78 4.77 1.10
C ASP A 39 -7.36 5.13 0.61
N PRO A 40 -6.96 6.42 0.63
CA PRO A 40 -5.62 6.82 0.21
C PRO A 40 -4.52 6.31 1.17
N GLN A 41 -4.88 5.80 2.35
CA GLN A 41 -3.95 5.34 3.38
C GLN A 41 -4.24 3.88 3.78
N PRO A 42 -3.89 2.90 2.92
CA PRO A 42 -4.04 1.50 3.29
C PRO A 42 -3.27 1.20 4.58
N GLN A 43 -3.89 0.42 5.48
CA GLN A 43 -3.26 -0.01 6.73
C GLN A 43 -2.09 -0.95 6.40
N THR A 44 -0.87 -0.45 6.54
CA THR A 44 0.36 -1.21 6.31
C THR A 44 1.03 -1.59 7.62
N GLY A 45 1.94 -2.55 7.59
CA GLY A 45 2.70 -2.96 8.76
C GLY A 45 1.87 -3.79 9.74
N MET A 46 0.87 -4.52 9.24
CA MET A 46 -0.13 -5.20 10.07
C MET A 46 0.33 -6.55 10.62
N THR A 47 1.45 -7.10 10.14
CA THR A 47 1.95 -8.39 10.63
C THR A 47 2.28 -8.28 12.13
N PRO A 48 1.71 -9.16 13.00
CA PRO A 48 1.90 -9.09 14.44
C PRO A 48 3.37 -9.14 14.85
N LYS A 49 3.77 -8.23 15.74
CA LYS A 49 5.16 -8.05 16.15
C LYS A 49 5.28 -7.41 17.52
N ASP A 50 6.36 -7.75 18.20
CA ASP A 50 6.80 -7.13 19.44
C ASP A 50 8.05 -6.28 19.20
N ILE A 51 8.26 -5.32 20.09
CA ILE A 51 9.50 -4.55 20.11
C ILE A 51 10.43 -5.16 21.13
N VAL A 52 11.52 -5.76 20.65
CA VAL A 52 12.49 -6.47 21.48
C VAL A 52 13.69 -5.61 21.86
N TRP A 53 13.91 -4.49 21.16
CA TRP A 53 14.94 -3.52 21.50
C TRP A 53 14.58 -2.11 21.01
N ARG A 54 15.07 -1.10 21.72
CA ARG A 54 14.94 0.32 21.35
C ARG A 54 16.19 1.11 21.71
N LYS A 55 16.53 2.09 20.87
CA LYS A 55 17.49 3.16 21.17
C LYS A 55 17.10 4.42 20.42
N ASN A 56 16.85 5.50 21.13
CA ASN A 56 16.30 6.73 20.55
C ASN A 56 15.04 6.43 19.71
N LYS A 57 15.05 6.80 18.43
CA LYS A 57 13.97 6.54 17.46
C LYS A 57 14.02 5.13 16.87
N ALA A 58 15.17 4.47 16.94
CA ALA A 58 15.37 3.15 16.37
C ALA A 58 14.72 2.05 17.22
N ARG A 59 14.09 1.09 16.55
CA ARG A 59 13.33 -0.02 17.12
C ARG A 59 13.72 -1.30 16.39
N LEU A 60 13.94 -2.37 17.15
CA LEU A 60 14.05 -3.71 16.60
C LEU A 60 12.72 -4.43 16.87
N TYR A 61 12.02 -4.77 15.80
CA TYR A 61 10.83 -5.60 15.86
C TYR A 61 11.23 -7.08 15.75
N ARG A 62 10.53 -7.93 16.49
CA ARG A 62 10.47 -9.38 16.26
C ARG A 62 9.04 -9.74 15.93
N TYR A 63 8.84 -10.42 14.81
CA TYR A 63 7.51 -10.81 14.36
C TYR A 63 7.05 -12.09 15.06
N ILE A 64 5.75 -12.18 15.33
CA ILE A 64 5.14 -13.32 16.01
C ILE A 64 4.85 -14.40 14.96
N ALA A 65 5.45 -15.58 15.11
CA ALA A 65 5.21 -16.74 14.26
C ALA A 65 4.17 -17.68 14.93
N PRO A 66 2.88 -17.63 14.53
CA PRO A 66 1.83 -18.40 15.20
C PRO A 66 2.01 -19.93 15.03
N GLU A 67 2.50 -20.36 13.87
CA GLU A 67 2.81 -21.78 13.57
C GLU A 67 4.16 -22.24 14.16
N GLY A 68 4.84 -21.37 14.91
CA GLY A 68 6.16 -21.61 15.48
C GLY A 68 7.31 -21.35 14.50
N ILE A 69 8.53 -21.44 15.03
CA ILE A 69 9.77 -21.23 14.28
C ILE A 69 10.33 -22.59 13.86
N GLN A 70 10.49 -22.79 12.55
CA GLN A 70 11.03 -24.02 11.96
C GLN A 70 12.54 -23.93 11.70
N TYR A 71 13.04 -22.74 11.35
CA TYR A 71 14.44 -22.52 11.02
C TYR A 71 15.21 -21.92 12.21
N GLN A 72 16.33 -22.54 12.58
CA GLN A 72 17.16 -22.08 13.71
C GLN A 72 17.87 -20.74 13.44
N THR A 73 18.19 -20.44 12.18
CA THR A 73 18.87 -19.19 11.82
C THR A 73 17.83 -18.10 11.55
N PRO A 74 17.81 -17.00 12.32
CA PRO A 74 16.85 -15.93 12.14
C PRO A 74 17.17 -15.07 10.92
N ILE A 75 16.16 -14.36 10.41
CA ILE A 75 16.31 -13.35 9.35
C ILE A 75 16.21 -11.96 9.98
N LEU A 76 17.23 -11.13 9.76
CA LEU A 76 17.21 -9.71 10.14
C LEU A 76 17.10 -8.84 8.89
N PHE A 77 15.99 -8.14 8.75
CA PHE A 77 15.83 -7.09 7.75
C PHE A 77 16.41 -5.77 8.26
N ILE A 78 17.34 -5.21 7.48
CA ILE A 78 17.86 -3.84 7.66
C ILE A 78 17.49 -3.08 6.41
N TYR A 79 16.60 -2.10 6.56
CA TYR A 79 16.14 -1.29 5.44
C TYR A 79 16.87 0.06 5.38
N ALA A 80 16.61 0.80 4.30
CA ALA A 80 17.19 2.11 4.06
C ALA A 80 16.81 3.13 5.16
N LEU A 81 17.66 4.13 5.35
CA LEU A 81 17.44 5.24 6.30
C LEU A 81 16.41 6.25 5.79
N ILE A 82 16.27 6.38 4.46
CA ILE A 82 15.43 7.41 3.82
C ILE A 82 13.97 6.96 3.70
N ASN A 83 13.76 5.70 3.30
CA ASN A 83 12.44 5.14 3.08
C ASN A 83 12.00 4.34 4.30
N LYS A 84 10.71 4.36 4.62
CA LYS A 84 10.18 3.59 5.75
C LYS A 84 10.19 2.09 5.46
N PRO A 85 10.45 1.24 6.47
CA PRO A 85 10.57 -0.20 6.27
C PRO A 85 9.24 -0.92 6.02
N TYR A 86 8.09 -0.24 6.11
CA TYR A 86 6.76 -0.83 5.83
C TYR A 86 6.64 -1.39 4.41
N ILE A 87 7.52 -1.03 3.46
CA ILE A 87 7.53 -1.65 2.13
C ILE A 87 7.77 -3.16 2.17
N LEU A 88 8.41 -3.66 3.22
CA LEU A 88 8.62 -5.10 3.46
C LEU A 88 7.40 -5.75 4.15
N ASP A 89 6.51 -4.94 4.70
CA ASP A 89 5.32 -5.33 5.46
C ASP A 89 4.14 -4.46 5.03
N LEU A 90 3.70 -4.62 3.77
CA LEU A 90 2.65 -3.80 3.17
C LEU A 90 1.27 -4.15 3.75
N ILE A 91 0.33 -4.59 2.92
CA ILE A 91 -0.99 -5.02 3.36
C ILE A 91 -1.00 -6.55 3.53
N PRO A 92 -1.93 -7.11 4.32
CA PRO A 92 -2.10 -8.56 4.43
C PRO A 92 -2.22 -9.24 3.06
N GLY A 93 -1.51 -10.35 2.86
CA GLY A 93 -1.41 -11.07 1.59
C GLY A 93 -0.41 -10.47 0.59
N MET A 94 0.13 -9.27 0.85
CA MET A 94 1.20 -8.64 0.05
C MET A 94 2.42 -8.24 0.90
N SER A 95 2.57 -8.85 2.08
CA SER A 95 3.70 -8.60 2.98
C SER A 95 4.77 -9.68 2.79
N LEU A 96 5.99 -9.26 2.46
CA LEU A 96 7.14 -10.17 2.39
C LEU A 96 7.45 -10.74 3.77
N ILE A 97 7.37 -9.90 4.81
CA ILE A 97 7.62 -10.32 6.18
C ILE A 97 6.57 -11.35 6.63
N GLU A 98 5.28 -11.09 6.38
CA GLU A 98 4.20 -12.06 6.64
C GLU A 98 4.49 -13.40 5.97
N HIS A 99 4.89 -13.37 4.70
CA HIS A 99 5.24 -14.58 3.97
C HIS A 99 6.38 -15.35 4.65
N MET A 100 7.47 -14.67 5.02
CA MET A 100 8.62 -15.31 5.66
C MET A 100 8.28 -15.89 7.05
N VAL A 101 7.49 -15.17 7.84
CA VAL A 101 6.98 -15.66 9.13
C VAL A 101 6.16 -16.93 8.93
N ASN A 102 5.26 -16.93 7.94
CA ASN A 102 4.42 -18.09 7.62
C ASN A 102 5.21 -19.28 7.03
N GLN A 103 6.39 -19.04 6.45
CA GLN A 103 7.32 -20.11 6.06
C GLN A 103 8.08 -20.70 7.27
N GLY A 104 7.95 -20.14 8.47
CA GLY A 104 8.57 -20.66 9.69
C GLY A 104 9.91 -20.04 10.04
N PHE A 105 10.26 -18.87 9.49
CA PHE A 105 11.45 -18.12 9.91
C PHE A 105 11.18 -17.28 11.17
N ASP A 106 12.18 -17.15 12.05
CA ASP A 106 12.20 -16.12 13.10
C ASP A 106 12.66 -14.79 12.47
N VAL A 107 11.71 -13.87 12.29
CA VAL A 107 11.92 -12.65 11.50
C VAL A 107 12.05 -11.43 12.40
N TYR A 108 13.07 -10.63 12.14
CA TYR A 108 13.36 -9.36 12.79
C TYR A 108 13.44 -8.24 11.77
N LEU A 109 13.05 -7.02 12.17
CA LEU A 109 13.16 -5.82 11.36
C LEU A 109 13.72 -4.67 12.18
N LEU A 110 14.82 -4.09 11.71
CA LEU A 110 15.34 -2.84 12.25
C LEU A 110 14.67 -1.66 11.56
N ASP A 111 13.98 -0.87 12.36
CA ASP A 111 13.35 0.40 11.98
C ASP A 111 14.14 1.54 12.62
N TRP A 112 14.72 2.41 11.79
CA TRP A 112 15.49 3.56 12.26
C TRP A 112 14.61 4.65 12.88
N GLY A 113 13.30 4.61 12.60
CA GLY A 113 12.37 5.70 12.87
C GLY A 113 12.49 6.82 11.84
N GLU A 114 11.82 7.94 12.11
CA GLU A 114 11.83 9.09 11.22
C GLU A 114 12.87 10.10 11.66
N PHE A 115 13.73 10.49 10.70
CA PHE A 115 14.67 11.58 10.92
C PHE A 115 13.92 12.90 11.06
N GLN A 116 14.30 13.67 12.08
CA GLN A 116 13.73 14.97 12.43
C GLN A 116 14.84 16.02 12.53
N TRP A 117 14.47 17.27 12.77
CA TRP A 117 15.43 18.38 12.78
C TRP A 117 16.58 18.20 13.79
N GLU A 118 16.33 17.51 14.91
CA GLU A 118 17.37 17.24 15.91
C GLU A 118 18.49 16.32 15.39
N ASP A 119 18.23 15.57 14.32
CA ASP A 119 19.18 14.61 13.73
C ASP A 119 20.07 15.21 12.65
N ARG A 120 19.94 16.51 12.36
CA ARG A 120 20.68 17.20 11.28
C ARG A 120 22.21 17.14 11.36
N HIS A 121 22.75 16.63 12.47
CA HIS A 121 24.17 16.51 12.76
C HIS A 121 24.59 15.06 13.08
N LEU A 122 23.71 14.08 12.84
CA LEU A 122 24.08 12.66 12.85
C LEU A 122 24.96 12.31 11.65
#